data_AF-A0A6C0L4M3-F1
#
_entry.id   AF-A0A6C0L4M3-F1
#
_cell.length_a   1.000
_cell.length_b   1.000
_cell.length_c   1.000
_cell.angle_alpha   90.00
_cell.angle_beta   90.00
_cell.angle_gamma   90.00
#
_symmetry.space_group_name_H-M   'P 1'
#
loop_
_entity.id
_entity.type
_entity.pdbx_description
1 polymer ?
#
loop_
_entity_poly.entity_id
_entity_poly.type
_entity_poly.pdbx_seq_one_letter_code
_entity_poly.pdbx_strand_id
1 'polypeptide(L)'
;MFGILFTYLYLLYGLCMIYNKKELPFLYIFILIFGFLKILFDYRLCTIAYMECKARGVKRDDSYLNRFVDPIVDTRYTDHVYIYTVAVFIIIYYHGVIRGNIRETIKYLKSILRGNI
;
A
#
# COMPACT_ATOMS: atom_id res chain seq x y z
N MET A 1 -2.05 11.14 13.71
CA MET A 1 -2.97 10.28 14.50
C MET A 1 -4.13 9.70 13.67
N PHE A 2 -4.91 10.50 12.92
CA PHE A 2 -6.01 10.00 12.08
C PHE A 2 -5.61 8.95 11.03
N GLY A 3 -4.46 9.10 10.38
CA GLY A 3 -3.98 8.14 9.38
C GLY A 3 -3.76 6.73 9.95
N ILE A 4 -3.18 6.63 11.14
CA ILE A 4 -2.92 5.36 11.83
C ILE A 4 -4.23 4.64 12.18
N LEU A 5 -5.21 5.39 12.71
CA LEU A 5 -6.53 4.85 13.02
C LEU A 5 -7.22 4.28 11.77
N PHE A 6 -7.16 5.01 10.66
CA PHE A 6 -7.70 4.56 9.38
C PHE A 6 -7.02 3.26 8.90
N THR A 7 -5.69 3.17 9.02
CA THR A 7 -4.93 1.97 8.68
C THR A 7 -5.34 0.76 9.53
N TYR A 8 -5.54 0.95 10.84
CA TYR A 8 -5.99 -0.13 11.72
C TYR A 8 -7.41 -0.60 11.43
N LEU A 9 -8.35 0.31 11.20
CA LEU A 9 -9.72 -0.03 10.78
C LEU A 9 -9.70 -0.80 9.44
N TYR A 10 -8.84 -0.39 8.53
CA TYR A 10 -8.65 -1.05 7.24
C TYR A 10 -8.16 -2.50 7.41
N LEU A 11 -7.17 -2.75 8.27
CA LEU A 11 -6.71 -4.10 8.58
C LEU A 11 -7.78 -4.95 9.29
N LEU A 12 -8.49 -4.35 10.25
CA LEU A 12 -9.58 -5.02 10.98
C LEU A 12 -10.67 -5.50 10.02
N TYR A 13 -11.03 -4.68 9.03
CA TYR A 13 -11.97 -5.05 7.98
C TYR A 13 -11.51 -6.29 7.20
N GLY A 14 -10.22 -6.35 6.84
CA GLY A 14 -9.64 -7.51 6.15
C GLY A 14 -9.73 -8.79 6.97
N LEU A 15 -9.39 -8.70 8.26
CA LEU A 15 -9.49 -9.83 9.19
C LEU A 15 -10.95 -10.30 9.38
N CYS A 16 -11.89 -9.37 9.48
CA CYS A 16 -13.32 -9.69 9.60
C CYS A 16 -13.85 -10.41 8.34
N MET A 17 -13.40 -9.99 7.15
CA MET A 17 -13.76 -10.65 5.90
C MET A 17 -13.19 -12.07 5.79
N ILE A 18 -11.95 -12.27 6.27
CA ILE A 18 -11.33 -13.60 6.39
C ILE A 18 -12.12 -14.48 7.36
N TYR A 19 -12.48 -13.96 8.53
CA TYR A 19 -13.27 -14.70 9.53
C TYR A 19 -14.62 -15.16 8.97
N ASN A 20 -15.30 -14.29 8.21
CA ASN A 20 -16.56 -14.60 7.54
C ASN A 20 -16.40 -15.44 6.26
N LYS A 21 -15.18 -15.88 5.92
CA LYS A 21 -14.84 -16.62 4.68
C LYS A 21 -15.30 -15.93 3.39
N LYS A 22 -15.49 -14.61 3.42
CA LYS A 22 -15.93 -13.83 2.26
C LYS A 22 -14.76 -13.52 1.35
N GLU A 23 -15.06 -13.29 0.08
CA GLU A 23 -14.06 -12.82 -0.89
C GLU A 23 -13.64 -11.39 -0.52
N LEU A 24 -12.34 -11.12 -0.50
CA LEU A 24 -11.86 -9.76 -0.37
C LEU A 24 -11.95 -9.08 -1.74
N PRO A 25 -12.52 -7.87 -1.83
CA PRO A 25 -12.61 -7.17 -3.10
C PRO A 25 -11.21 -6.86 -3.63
N PHE A 26 -11.04 -6.93 -4.95
CA PHE A 26 -9.73 -6.74 -5.60
C PHE A 26 -9.07 -5.41 -5.24
N LEU A 27 -9.84 -4.31 -5.23
CA LEU A 27 -9.33 -2.98 -4.85
C LEU A 27 -8.72 -2.97 -3.45
N TYR A 28 -9.26 -3.78 -2.53
CA TYR A 28 -8.73 -3.91 -1.19
C TYR A 28 -7.35 -4.58 -1.21
N ILE A 29 -7.23 -5.73 -1.89
CA ILE A 29 -5.97 -6.44 -2.04
C ILE A 29 -4.92 -5.56 -2.76
N PHE A 30 -5.32 -4.80 -3.77
CA PHE A 30 -4.44 -3.89 -4.49
C PHE A 30 -3.85 -2.80 -3.60
N ILE A 31 -4.68 -2.08 -2.83
CA ILE A 31 -4.23 -1.03 -1.91
C ILE A 31 -3.31 -1.63 -0.84
N LEU A 32 -3.63 -2.83 -0.37
CA LEU A 32 -2.89 -3.53 0.67
C LEU A 32 -1.50 -4.00 0.16
N ILE A 33 -1.43 -4.56 -1.06
CA ILE A 33 -0.17 -4.89 -1.74
C ILE A 33 0.64 -3.62 -2.04
N PHE A 34 0.00 -2.55 -2.51
CA PHE A 34 0.69 -1.29 -2.80
C PHE A 34 1.32 -0.69 -1.54
N GLY A 35 0.58 -0.67 -0.42
CA GLY A 35 1.10 -0.26 0.88
C GLY A 35 2.26 -1.16 1.35
N PHE A 36 2.13 -2.48 1.19
CA PHE A 36 3.17 -3.44 1.54
C PHE A 36 4.46 -3.27 0.72
N LEU A 37 4.33 -3.13 -0.60
CA LEU A 37 5.46 -2.87 -1.49
C LEU A 37 6.15 -1.55 -1.14
N LYS A 38 5.37 -0.52 -0.80
CA LYS A 38 5.91 0.77 -0.37
C LYS A 38 6.76 0.65 0.90
N ILE A 39 6.39 -0.23 1.83
CA ILE A 39 7.15 -0.51 3.05
C ILE A 39 8.39 -1.36 2.74
N LEU A 40 8.24 -2.44 1.95
CA LEU A 40 9.33 -3.37 1.62
C LEU A 40 10.44 -2.73 0.79
N PHE A 41 10.08 -1.99 -0.25
CA PHE A 41 11.04 -1.47 -1.22
C PHE A 41 11.72 -0.18 -0.79
N ASP A 42 11.46 0.31 0.43
CA ASP A 42 11.88 1.64 0.89
C ASP A 42 11.76 2.63 -0.26
N TYR A 43 10.57 2.64 -0.91
CA TYR A 43 10.43 3.32 -2.19
C TYR A 43 10.40 4.82 -1.89
N ARG A 44 11.60 5.37 -1.80
CA ARG A 44 11.90 6.78 -1.77
C ARG A 44 11.40 7.30 -3.11
N LEU A 45 10.15 7.77 -3.12
CA LEU A 45 9.55 8.61 -4.16
C LEU A 45 10.38 9.85 -4.49
N CYS A 46 11.52 10.05 -3.81
CA CYS A 46 12.65 10.88 -4.22
C CYS A 46 12.81 10.95 -5.74
N THR A 47 12.71 9.87 -6.51
CA THR A 47 12.88 9.94 -7.97
C THR A 47 11.76 10.73 -8.65
N ILE A 48 10.50 10.52 -8.26
CA ILE A 48 9.34 11.21 -8.83
C ILE A 48 9.21 12.63 -8.26
N ALA A 49 9.44 12.80 -6.95
CA ALA A 49 9.50 14.10 -6.31
C ALA A 49 10.67 14.95 -6.85
N TYR A 50 11.82 14.34 -7.18
CA TYR A 50 12.94 15.00 -7.84
C TYR A 50 12.59 15.38 -9.29
N MET A 51 11.89 14.52 -10.02
CA MET A 51 11.36 14.88 -11.35
C MET A 51 10.36 16.03 -11.26
N GLU A 52 9.46 16.03 -10.28
CA GLU A 52 8.53 17.14 -10.03
C GLU A 52 9.28 18.44 -9.69
N CYS A 53 10.22 18.38 -8.75
CA CYS A 53 11.05 19.53 -8.35
C CYS A 53 11.84 20.08 -9.54
N LYS A 54 12.40 19.20 -10.39
CA LYS A 54 13.18 19.59 -11.57
C LYS A 54 12.29 20.15 -12.69
N ALA A 55 11.07 19.64 -12.86
CA ALA A 55 10.13 20.14 -13.87
C ALA A 55 9.51 21.49 -13.47
N ARG A 56 9.33 21.76 -12.17
CA ARG A 56 8.73 23.00 -11.65
C ARG A 56 9.72 24.01 -11.07
N GLY A 57 10.99 23.64 -10.92
CA GLY A 57 12.00 24.50 -10.28
C GLY A 57 11.72 24.80 -8.81
N VAL A 58 10.92 23.96 -8.13
CA VAL A 58 10.53 24.15 -6.72
C VAL A 58 11.47 23.38 -5.80
N LYS A 59 11.70 23.93 -4.59
CA LYS A 59 12.47 23.25 -3.54
C LYS A 59 11.72 22.00 -3.09
N ARG A 60 12.48 21.02 -2.58
CA ARG A 60 11.98 19.71 -2.20
C ARG A 60 10.85 19.76 -1.16
N ASP A 61 10.90 20.73 -0.26
CA ASP A 61 9.90 20.92 0.81
C ASP A 61 8.56 21.48 0.29
N ASP A 62 8.56 22.02 -0.93
CA ASP A 62 7.38 22.55 -1.61
C ASP A 62 6.86 21.64 -2.74
N SER A 63 7.45 20.45 -2.91
CA SER A 63 6.89 19.42 -3.80
C SER A 63 5.53 18.96 -3.27
N TYR A 64 4.52 18.95 -4.15
CA TYR A 64 3.21 18.43 -3.80
C TYR A 64 3.27 16.95 -3.49
N LEU A 65 4.11 16.19 -4.22
CA LEU A 65 4.35 14.79 -3.88
C LEU A 65 4.95 14.66 -2.49
N ASN A 66 5.94 15.47 -2.14
CA ASN A 66 6.63 15.34 -0.86
C ASN A 66 5.67 15.65 0.29
N ARG A 67 4.90 16.75 0.21
CA ARG A 67 3.87 17.09 1.21
C ARG A 67 2.76 16.04 1.36
N PHE A 68 2.38 15.38 0.26
CA PHE A 68 1.38 14.30 0.31
C PHE A 68 1.95 13.01 0.91
N VAL A 69 3.23 12.74 0.65
CA VAL A 69 3.90 11.49 1.01
C VAL A 69 4.50 11.55 2.42
N ASP A 70 4.93 12.71 2.90
CA ASP A 70 5.50 12.93 4.24
C ASP A 70 4.65 12.34 5.38
N PRO A 71 3.33 12.62 5.48
CA PRO A 71 2.51 12.04 6.55
C PRO A 71 2.33 10.51 6.43
N ILE A 72 2.52 9.94 5.24
CA ILE A 72 2.50 8.49 5.00
C ILE A 72 3.88 7.86 5.32
N VAL A 73 4.95 8.63 5.13
CA VAL A 73 6.32 8.24 5.48
C VAL A 73 6.55 8.32 6.99
N ASP A 74 5.91 9.27 7.68
CA ASP A 74 6.03 9.42 9.14
C ASP A 74 5.47 8.21 9.90
N THR A 75 4.40 7.59 9.38
CA THR A 75 3.90 6.30 9.89
C THR A 75 4.92 5.16 9.82
N ARG A 76 5.98 5.30 9.02
CA ARG A 76 7.05 4.29 8.91
C ARG A 76 8.00 4.28 10.11
N TYR A 77 8.22 5.43 10.74
CA TYR A 77 9.17 5.56 11.84
C TYR A 77 8.53 5.29 13.21
N THR A 78 7.36 4.64 13.21
CA THR A 78 6.63 4.24 14.41
C THR A 78 6.61 2.71 14.53
N ASP A 79 6.60 2.19 15.75
CA ASP A 79 6.57 0.74 16.02
C ASP A 79 5.35 0.01 15.41
N HIS A 80 4.33 0.77 14.99
CA HIS A 80 3.13 0.26 14.31
C HIS A 80 3.40 -0.40 12.95
N VAL A 81 4.55 -0.14 12.31
CA VAL A 81 4.93 -0.77 11.03
C VAL A 81 5.04 -2.28 11.14
N TYR A 82 5.60 -2.80 12.23
CA TYR A 82 5.78 -4.24 12.42
C TYR A 82 4.43 -4.95 12.52
N ILE A 83 3.49 -4.39 13.28
CA ILE A 83 2.13 -4.92 13.41
C ILE A 83 1.42 -4.88 12.05
N TYR A 84 1.56 -3.78 11.31
CA TYR A 84 0.97 -3.65 9.98
C TYR A 84 1.53 -4.69 9.00
N THR A 85 2.85 -4.85 8.93
CA THR A 85 3.49 -5.79 8.00
C THR A 85 3.10 -7.24 8.29
N VAL A 86 3.05 -7.64 9.55
CA VAL A 86 2.60 -8.99 9.93
C VAL A 86 1.13 -9.22 9.56
N ALA A 87 0.24 -8.27 9.87
CA ALA A 87 -1.18 -8.39 9.55
C ALA A 87 -1.43 -8.45 8.04
N VAL A 88 -0.73 -7.61 7.26
CA VAL A 88 -0.79 -7.62 5.80
C VAL A 88 -0.30 -8.95 5.24
N PHE A 89 0.82 -9.47 5.75
CA PHE A 89 1.36 -10.74 5.30
C PHE A 89 0.36 -11.88 5.50
N ILE A 90 -0.32 -11.92 6.66
CA ILE A 90 -1.38 -12.91 6.94
C ILE A 90 -2.53 -12.80 5.93
N ILE A 91 -3.02 -11.58 5.66
CA ILE A 91 -4.13 -11.34 4.73
C ILE A 91 -3.77 -11.77 3.31
N ILE A 92 -2.58 -11.40 2.84
CA ILE A 92 -2.09 -11.76 1.50
C ILE A 92 -1.85 -13.28 1.42
N TYR A 93 -1.26 -13.89 2.43
CA TYR A 93 -1.02 -15.34 2.48
C TYR A 93 -2.33 -16.12 2.41
N TYR A 94 -3.33 -15.72 3.21
CA TYR A 94 -4.66 -16.35 3.18
C TYR A 94 -5.31 -16.20 1.79
N HIS A 95 -5.31 -14.99 1.24
CA HIS A 95 -5.92 -14.73 -0.06
C HIS A 95 -5.21 -15.48 -1.22
N GLY A 96 -3.87 -15.54 -1.19
CA GLY A 96 -3.07 -16.12 -2.26
C GLY A 96 -2.98 -17.65 -2.20
N VAL A 97 -2.72 -18.21 -1.01
CA VAL A 97 -2.41 -19.65 -0.85
C VAL A 97 -3.65 -20.47 -0.57
N ILE A 98 -4.52 -20.03 0.34
CA ILE A 98 -5.71 -20.81 0.74
C ILE A 98 -6.81 -20.69 -0.32
N ARG A 99 -6.94 -19.53 -0.96
CA ARG A 99 -7.96 -19.28 -1.98
C ARG A 99 -7.54 -19.62 -3.41
N GLY A 100 -6.24 -19.73 -3.70
CA GLY A 100 -5.72 -20.01 -5.05
C GLY A 100 -5.83 -18.86 -6.06
N ASN A 101 -6.30 -17.67 -5.66
CA ASN A 101 -6.55 -16.52 -6.55
C ASN A 101 -5.31 -15.68 -6.89
N ILE A 102 -4.11 -16.19 -6.60
CA ILE A 102 -2.85 -15.46 -6.83
C ILE A 102 -2.60 -15.18 -8.31
N ARG A 103 -3.03 -16.10 -9.19
CA ARG A 103 -2.85 -15.99 -10.64
C ARG A 103 -3.66 -14.85 -11.24
N GLU A 104 -4.88 -14.64 -10.78
CA GLU A 104 -5.72 -13.52 -11.19
C GLU A 104 -5.13 -12.20 -10.71
N THR A 105 -4.71 -12.15 -9.44
CA THR A 105 -4.12 -10.95 -8.84
C THR A 105 -2.88 -10.50 -9.64
N ILE A 106 -2.01 -11.42 -10.03
CA ILE A 106 -0.84 -11.14 -10.88
C ILE A 106 -1.26 -10.66 -12.28
N LYS A 107 -2.30 -11.27 -12.87
CA LYS A 107 -2.79 -10.88 -14.20
C LYS A 107 -3.31 -9.44 -14.21
N TYR A 108 -4.06 -9.04 -13.18
CA TYR A 108 -4.53 -7.67 -13.01
C TYR A 108 -3.41 -6.68 -12.67
N LEU A 109 -2.46 -7.07 -11.82
CA LEU A 109 -1.30 -6.21 -11.55
C LEU A 109 -0.53 -5.90 -12.84
N LYS A 110 -0.41 -6.90 -13.71
CA LYS A 110 0.23 -6.79 -15.03
C LYS A 110 -0.57 -5.94 -16.02
N SER A 111 -1.90 -5.92 -15.93
CA SER A 111 -2.73 -5.03 -16.78
C SER A 111 -2.59 -3.56 -16.37
N ILE A 112 -2.57 -3.29 -15.05
CA ILE A 112 -2.37 -1.94 -14.50
C ILE A 112 -0.96 -1.42 -14.84
N LEU A 113 0.09 -2.24 -14.66
CA LEU A 113 1.46 -1.85 -15.02
C LEU A 113 1.67 -1.60 -16.52
N ARG A 114 0.81 -2.15 -17.38
CA ARG A 114 0.85 -1.89 -18.83
C ARG A 114 0.06 -0.65 -19.24
N GLY A 115 -0.59 0.06 -18.32
CA GLY A 115 -1.36 1.26 -18.63
C GLY A 115 -2.61 1.01 -19.49
N ASN A 116 -3.07 -0.24 -19.60
CA ASN A 116 -4.36 -0.54 -20.23
C ASN A 116 -5.46 -0.38 -19.17
N ILE A 117 -5.96 0.85 -19.05
CA ILE A 117 -7.27 1.16 -18.48
C ILE A 117 -8.21 1.40 -19.66
#